data_AF-A0A2S7PD50-F1
#
_entry.id   AF-A0A2S7PD50-F1
#
_cell.length_a   1.000
_cell.length_b   1.000
_cell.length_c   1.000
_cell.angle_alpha   90.00
_cell.angle_beta   90.00
_cell.angle_gamma   90.00
#
_symmetry.space_group_name_H-M   'P 1'
#
loop_
_entity.id
_entity.type
_entity.pdbx_description
1 polymer ?
#
loop_
_entity_poly.entity_id
_entity_poly.type
_entity_poly.pdbx_seq_one_letter_code
_entity_poly.pdbx_strand_id
1 'polypeptide(L)'
;MLNALSSPPIQVSTKNPRVYIFPLILLLVLVSIIIKPASACLTYSAVFPFDEDQPFVAEIIDNGVRTCWINMTYTRHWRLQVIENGGWRGSEEWKWQPWTFECTEKEWEGKLKGNATDRKYHAEAGVGLRGITYRAHGEKFWFNPDKVEDVAGERWVYSKRLWCPEEAKAKGEK
;
A
#
# COMPACT_ATOMS: atom_id res chain seq x y z
N MET A 1 -37.83 -3.88 87.28
CA MET A 1 -38.36 -3.80 85.90
C MET A 1 -37.40 -2.95 85.07
N LEU A 2 -36.53 -3.58 84.27
CA LEU A 2 -35.76 -2.92 83.21
C LEU A 2 -35.67 -3.93 82.06
N ASN A 3 -36.34 -3.59 80.95
CA ASN A 3 -36.44 -4.43 79.75
C ASN A 3 -35.14 -4.36 78.94
N ALA A 4 -34.62 -5.53 78.56
CA ALA A 4 -33.54 -5.64 77.58
C ALA A 4 -34.12 -5.44 76.16
N LEU A 5 -33.66 -4.39 75.47
CA LEU A 5 -33.88 -4.19 74.04
C LEU A 5 -32.82 -4.99 73.27
N SER A 6 -33.23 -6.11 72.66
CA SER A 6 -32.41 -6.87 71.72
C SER A 6 -32.52 -6.27 70.32
N SER A 7 -31.43 -5.73 69.79
CA SER A 7 -31.33 -5.38 68.37
C SER A 7 -31.12 -6.64 67.51
N PRO A 8 -31.73 -6.75 66.32
CA PRO A 8 -31.46 -7.87 65.41
C PRO A 8 -30.13 -7.66 64.66
N PRO A 9 -29.43 -8.73 64.26
CA PRO A 9 -28.19 -8.63 63.51
C PRO A 9 -28.45 -8.23 62.05
N ILE A 10 -27.67 -7.27 61.56
CA ILE A 10 -27.60 -6.88 60.15
C ILE A 10 -26.91 -8.01 59.37
N GLN A 11 -27.65 -8.66 58.47
CA GLN A 11 -27.10 -9.64 57.54
C GLN A 11 -26.41 -8.91 56.37
N VAL A 12 -25.09 -8.89 56.36
CA VAL A 12 -24.30 -8.42 55.22
C VAL A 12 -24.39 -9.47 54.11
N SER A 13 -25.12 -9.17 53.05
CA SER A 13 -25.18 -10.01 51.86
C SER A 13 -23.87 -9.91 51.07
N THR A 14 -22.97 -10.87 51.27
CA THR A 14 -21.76 -11.05 50.46
C THR A 14 -22.09 -11.77 49.15
N LYS A 15 -22.86 -11.13 48.27
CA LYS A 15 -22.91 -11.58 46.88
C LYS A 15 -21.62 -11.13 46.18
N ASN A 16 -20.62 -12.01 46.20
CA ASN A 16 -19.45 -11.88 45.34
C ASN A 16 -19.93 -11.69 43.89
N PRO A 17 -19.48 -10.65 43.17
CA PRO A 17 -19.75 -10.56 41.75
C PRO A 17 -19.08 -11.76 41.08
N ARG A 18 -19.87 -12.68 40.52
CA ARG A 18 -19.37 -13.71 39.62
C ARG A 18 -18.81 -12.98 38.40
N VAL A 19 -17.51 -12.73 38.41
CA VAL A 19 -16.79 -12.17 37.28
C VAL A 19 -16.85 -13.24 36.17
N TYR A 20 -17.62 -12.97 35.13
CA TYR A 20 -17.74 -13.82 33.95
C TYR A 20 -16.48 -13.66 33.08
N ILE A 21 -15.33 -14.14 33.59
CA ILE A 21 -14.03 -14.06 32.91
C ILE A 21 -14.01 -15.00 31.69
N PHE A 22 -14.66 -16.17 31.80
CA PHE A 22 -14.67 -17.22 30.77
C PHE A 22 -15.31 -16.82 29.43
N PRO A 23 -16.53 -16.25 29.37
CA PRO A 23 -17.13 -15.88 28.08
C PRO A 23 -16.39 -14.70 27.40
N LEU A 24 -15.76 -13.81 28.18
CA LEU A 24 -14.97 -12.71 27.65
C LEU A 24 -13.68 -13.20 26.96
N ILE A 25 -12.97 -14.17 27.57
CA ILE A 25 -11.79 -14.80 26.97
C ILE A 25 -12.15 -15.56 25.70
N LEU A 26 -13.26 -16.31 25.71
CA LEU A 26 -13.73 -17.04 24.54
C LEU A 26 -14.09 -16.10 23.38
N LEU A 27 -14.74 -14.98 23.69
CA LEU A 27 -15.05 -13.93 22.71
C LEU A 27 -13.77 -13.31 22.14
N LEU A 28 -12.77 -13.02 22.98
CA LEU A 28 -11.48 -12.47 22.54
C LEU A 28 -10.73 -13.45 21.63
N VAL A 29 -10.70 -14.75 21.96
CA VAL A 29 -10.08 -15.78 21.11
C VAL A 29 -10.83 -15.91 19.78
N LEU A 30 -12.16 -15.90 19.79
CA LEU A 30 -12.99 -15.91 18.58
C LEU A 30 -12.71 -14.68 17.71
N VAL A 31 -12.62 -13.48 18.30
CA VAL A 31 -12.27 -12.24 17.58
C VAL A 31 -10.86 -12.32 17.01
N SER A 32 -9.88 -12.85 17.75
CA SER A 32 -8.50 -13.04 17.25
C SER A 32 -8.40 -14.04 16.10
N ILE A 33 -9.27 -15.05 16.04
CA ILE A 33 -9.33 -16.01 14.91
C ILE A 33 -9.96 -15.36 13.66
N ILE A 34 -10.84 -14.37 13.83
CA ILE A 34 -11.49 -13.67 12.71
C ILE A 34 -10.56 -12.60 12.10
N ILE A 35 -9.68 -11.98 12.91
CA ILE A 35 -8.70 -11.01 12.42
C ILE A 35 -7.58 -11.76 11.69
N LYS A 36 -7.81 -12.08 10.41
CA LYS A 36 -6.70 -12.45 9.52
C LYS A 36 -5.71 -11.28 9.48
N PRO A 37 -4.40 -11.54 9.64
CA PRO A 37 -3.42 -10.49 9.41
C PRO A 37 -3.62 -10.01 7.98
N ALA A 38 -3.86 -8.70 7.81
CA ALA A 38 -3.81 -8.08 6.50
C ALA A 38 -2.39 -8.31 5.97
N SER A 39 -2.23 -9.27 5.06
CA SER A 39 -0.98 -9.46 4.34
C SER A 39 -0.75 -8.21 3.51
N ALA A 40 0.38 -7.55 3.73
CA ALA A 40 0.78 -6.44 2.88
C ALA A 40 0.74 -6.90 1.42
N CYS A 41 0.00 -6.25 0.53
CA CYS A 41 -0.06 -6.63 -0.88
C CYS A 41 0.08 -5.39 -1.73
N LEU A 42 1.17 -5.33 -2.48
CA LEU A 42 1.43 -4.28 -3.45
C LEU A 42 1.29 -4.85 -4.85
N THR A 43 0.51 -4.18 -5.69
CA THR A 43 0.42 -4.48 -7.11
C THR A 43 0.81 -3.28 -7.95
N TYR A 44 1.64 -3.52 -8.94
CA TYR A 44 1.99 -2.56 -9.99
C TYR A 44 1.46 -3.09 -11.32
N SER A 45 0.85 -2.23 -12.11
CA SER A 45 0.40 -2.52 -13.46
C SER A 45 0.76 -1.34 -14.36
N ALA A 46 1.20 -1.63 -15.57
CA ALA A 46 1.44 -0.59 -16.56
C ALA A 46 1.30 -1.08 -18.00
N VAL A 47 1.02 -0.13 -18.87
CA VAL A 47 0.98 -0.29 -20.33
C VAL A 47 1.80 0.82 -20.94
N PHE A 48 2.77 0.45 -21.77
CA PHE A 48 3.56 1.36 -22.58
C PHE A 48 3.30 1.10 -24.06
N PRO A 49 2.56 1.97 -24.76
CA PRO A 49 2.26 1.80 -26.17
C PRO A 49 3.52 1.96 -27.04
N PHE A 50 3.54 1.34 -28.21
CA PHE A 50 4.59 1.59 -29.22
C PHE A 50 4.40 2.95 -29.91
N ASP A 51 3.14 3.40 -30.00
CA ASP A 51 2.77 4.73 -30.46
C ASP A 51 3.15 5.78 -29.41
N GLU A 52 4.06 6.69 -29.76
CA GLU A 52 4.61 7.72 -28.87
C GLU A 52 3.58 8.79 -28.46
N ASP A 53 2.51 8.95 -29.24
CA ASP A 53 1.42 9.87 -28.96
C ASP A 53 0.41 9.28 -27.96
N GLN A 54 0.41 7.97 -27.78
CA GLN A 54 -0.36 7.32 -26.73
C GLN A 54 0.36 7.38 -25.38
N PRO A 55 -0.38 7.51 -24.27
CA PRO A 55 0.24 7.66 -22.97
C PRO A 55 0.78 6.34 -22.44
N PHE A 56 1.94 6.41 -21.80
CA PHE A 56 2.31 5.47 -20.76
C PHE A 56 1.31 5.62 -19.61
N VAL A 57 0.65 4.51 -19.27
CA VAL A 57 -0.31 4.44 -18.17
C VAL A 57 0.19 3.42 -17.17
N ALA A 58 0.29 3.81 -15.91
CA ALA A 58 0.64 2.90 -14.83
C ALA A 58 -0.06 3.26 -13.54
N GLU A 59 -0.14 2.30 -12.63
CA GLU A 59 -0.62 2.52 -11.28
C GLU A 59 0.05 1.58 -10.27
N ILE A 60 0.04 2.03 -9.02
CA ILE A 60 0.45 1.28 -7.84
C ILE A 60 -0.75 1.21 -6.92
N ILE A 61 -1.12 -0.01 -6.54
CA ILE A 61 -2.15 -0.30 -5.55
C ILE A 61 -1.44 -0.94 -4.36
N ASP A 62 -1.62 -0.33 -3.20
CA ASP A 62 -1.06 -0.75 -1.93
C ASP A 62 -2.20 -1.14 -1.00
N ASN A 63 -2.26 -2.42 -0.63
CA ASN A 63 -3.31 -3.00 0.21
C ASN A 63 -4.73 -2.73 -0.32
N GLY A 64 -4.90 -2.79 -1.65
CA GLY A 64 -6.18 -2.57 -2.31
C GLY A 64 -6.53 -1.10 -2.53
N VAL A 65 -5.69 -0.16 -2.10
CA VAL A 65 -5.88 1.29 -2.32
C VAL A 65 -4.92 1.77 -3.40
N ARG A 66 -5.43 2.45 -4.42
CA ARG A 66 -4.60 3.11 -5.44
C ARG A 66 -3.84 4.27 -4.81
N THR A 67 -2.52 4.18 -4.73
CA THR A 67 -1.67 5.18 -4.07
C THR A 67 -0.94 6.09 -5.05
N CYS A 68 -0.53 5.57 -6.20
CA CYS A 68 0.13 6.36 -7.24
C CYS A 68 -0.33 5.93 -8.64
N TRP A 69 -0.31 6.86 -9.58
CA TRP A 69 -0.62 6.63 -10.98
C TRP A 69 0.13 7.58 -11.89
N ILE A 70 0.20 7.21 -13.17
CA ILE A 70 0.75 8.07 -14.21
C ILE A 70 -0.07 7.89 -15.47
N ASN A 71 -0.23 9.00 -16.18
CA ASN A 71 -0.79 9.05 -17.52
C ASN A 71 -0.01 10.13 -18.29
N MET A 72 1.02 9.71 -19.02
CA MET A 72 1.96 10.63 -19.65
C MET A 72 2.44 10.07 -21.00
N THR A 73 2.33 10.88 -22.05
CA THR A 73 2.90 10.53 -23.37
C THR A 73 4.41 10.69 -23.38
N TYR A 74 5.07 10.01 -24.32
CA TYR A 74 6.50 10.15 -24.53
C TYR A 74 6.86 11.60 -24.90
N THR A 75 6.09 12.24 -25.77
CA THR A 75 6.28 13.64 -26.14
C THR A 75 6.24 14.60 -24.95
N ARG A 76 5.31 14.39 -24.01
CA ARG A 76 5.21 15.22 -22.80
C ARG A 76 6.44 15.00 -21.91
N HIS A 77 6.84 13.75 -21.70
CA HIS A 77 8.02 13.43 -20.92
C HIS A 77 9.29 14.02 -21.54
N TRP A 78 9.45 13.91 -22.87
CA TRP A 78 10.57 14.50 -23.60
C TRP A 78 10.66 16.02 -23.43
N ARG A 79 9.54 16.74 -23.45
CA ARG A 79 9.53 18.19 -23.18
C ARG A 79 10.05 18.51 -21.79
N LEU A 80 9.71 17.71 -20.78
CA LEU A 80 10.25 17.86 -19.42
C LEU A 80 11.75 17.61 -19.39
N GLN A 81 12.23 16.57 -20.09
CA GLN A 81 13.67 16.31 -20.23
C GLN A 81 14.41 17.53 -20.78
N VAL A 82 13.89 18.13 -21.86
CA VAL A 82 14.50 19.31 -22.48
C VAL A 82 14.53 20.50 -21.53
N ILE A 83 13.43 20.78 -20.81
CA ILE A 83 13.35 21.90 -19.87
C ILE A 83 14.37 21.74 -18.73
N GLU A 84 14.38 20.56 -18.10
CA GLU A 84 15.28 20.27 -16.96
C GLU A 84 16.77 20.31 -17.36
N ASN A 85 17.07 20.05 -18.62
CA ASN A 85 18.43 20.12 -19.16
C ASN A 85 18.80 21.50 -19.77
N GLY A 86 18.12 22.57 -19.35
CA GLY A 86 18.47 23.94 -19.77
C GLY A 86 17.91 24.34 -21.15
N GLY A 87 16.89 23.63 -21.63
CA GLY A 87 16.28 23.85 -22.94
C GLY A 87 17.21 23.47 -24.10
N TRP A 88 16.98 24.09 -25.26
CA TRP A 88 17.77 23.84 -26.48
C TRP A 88 19.22 24.33 -26.42
N ARG A 89 19.56 25.19 -25.44
CA ARG A 89 20.93 25.70 -25.26
C ARG A 89 21.86 24.68 -24.61
N GLY A 90 21.30 23.63 -24.02
CA GLY A 90 22.02 22.49 -23.43
C GLY A 90 22.73 22.85 -22.12
N SER A 91 22.64 21.95 -21.15
CA SER A 91 23.63 21.83 -20.07
C SER A 91 24.89 21.13 -20.58
N GLU A 92 26.04 21.31 -19.90
CA GLU A 92 27.28 20.60 -20.20
C GLU A 92 27.15 19.07 -20.03
N GLU A 93 26.16 18.61 -19.27
CA GLU A 93 25.86 17.20 -19.03
C GLU A 93 24.34 16.96 -19.08
N TRP A 94 23.92 15.97 -19.88
CA TRP A 94 22.50 15.57 -19.99
C TRP A 94 22.11 14.63 -18.85
N LYS A 95 21.12 15.04 -18.05
CA LYS A 95 20.56 14.29 -16.94
C LYS A 95 19.17 13.76 -17.30
N TRP A 96 19.07 12.44 -17.42
CA TRP A 96 17.81 11.76 -17.66
C TRP A 96 16.90 11.82 -16.44
N GLN A 97 15.75 12.45 -16.60
CA GLN A 97 14.69 12.51 -15.59
C GLN A 97 13.87 11.21 -15.56
N PRO A 98 13.38 10.79 -14.39
CA PRO A 98 12.48 9.65 -14.28
C PRO A 98 11.06 10.01 -14.75
N TRP A 99 10.23 8.98 -14.94
CA TRP A 99 8.79 9.13 -15.12
C TRP A 99 8.13 9.24 -13.75
N THR A 100 7.84 10.47 -13.33
CA THR A 100 7.26 10.75 -12.01
C THR A 100 5.75 10.47 -12.00
N PHE A 101 5.30 9.77 -10.96
CA PHE A 101 3.89 9.44 -10.76
C PHE A 101 3.21 10.55 -9.97
N GLU A 102 1.93 10.74 -10.24
CA GLU A 102 1.03 11.45 -9.33
C GLU A 102 0.65 10.48 -8.21
N CYS A 103 0.75 10.92 -6.96
CA CYS A 103 0.45 10.10 -5.80
C CYS A 103 -0.59 10.78 -4.90
N THR A 104 -1.35 9.98 -4.16
CA THR A 104 -2.31 10.52 -3.19
C THR A 104 -1.58 11.33 -2.14
N GLU A 105 -2.08 12.53 -1.84
CA GLU A 105 -1.56 13.35 -0.73
C GLU A 105 -1.89 12.76 0.64
N LYS A 106 -2.77 11.76 0.70
CA LYS A 106 -3.14 11.08 1.93
C LYS A 106 -1.90 10.49 2.58
N GLU A 107 -1.60 10.97 3.78
CA GLU A 107 -0.57 10.37 4.62
C GLU A 107 -0.98 8.96 5.00
N TRP A 108 0.00 8.06 4.99
CA TRP A 108 -0.23 6.72 5.50
C TRP A 108 -0.52 6.75 7.02
N GLU A 109 -1.54 5.98 7.42
CA GLU A 109 -2.11 6.03 8.79
C GLU A 109 -1.53 4.97 9.76
N GLY A 110 -0.62 4.11 9.31
CA GLY A 110 -0.04 3.07 10.16
C GLY A 110 1.15 3.53 11.02
N LYS A 111 1.81 2.57 11.68
CA LYS A 111 2.95 2.81 12.57
C LYS A 111 4.27 2.87 11.81
N LEU A 112 4.83 4.07 11.63
CA LEU A 112 6.12 4.26 10.94
C LEU A 112 7.21 3.37 11.55
N LYS A 113 8.11 2.89 10.70
CA LYS A 113 9.35 2.29 11.19
C LYS A 113 10.22 3.37 11.82
N GLY A 114 11.06 2.98 12.80
CA GLY A 114 11.78 3.95 13.63
C GLY A 114 12.74 4.90 12.88
N ASN A 115 13.14 4.56 11.66
CA ASN A 115 14.01 5.36 10.79
C ASN A 115 13.24 6.14 9.70
N ALA A 116 11.92 6.01 9.62
CA ALA A 116 11.11 6.63 8.60
C ALA A 116 10.80 8.10 8.93
N THR A 117 11.03 9.00 7.97
CA THR A 117 10.84 10.45 8.13
C THR A 117 9.69 11.03 7.30
N ASP A 118 9.12 10.24 6.39
CA ASP A 118 8.10 10.70 5.43
C ASP A 118 6.87 9.78 5.47
N ARG A 119 5.67 10.37 5.41
CA ARG A 119 4.39 9.65 5.40
C ARG A 119 3.70 9.68 4.04
N LYS A 120 4.28 10.38 3.06
CA LYS A 120 3.70 10.55 1.75
C LYS A 120 4.12 9.43 0.80
N TYR A 121 3.23 9.13 -0.12
CA TYR A 121 3.52 8.23 -1.22
C TYR A 121 4.29 8.97 -2.32
N HIS A 122 5.28 8.31 -2.90
CA HIS A 122 6.03 8.82 -4.05
C HIS A 122 6.43 7.66 -4.96
N ALA A 123 6.31 7.83 -6.27
CA ALA A 123 6.78 6.81 -7.20
C ALA A 123 7.41 7.39 -8.46
N GLU A 124 8.39 6.67 -8.98
CA GLU A 124 9.14 7.02 -10.18
C GLU A 124 9.46 5.74 -10.96
N ALA A 125 9.28 5.77 -12.28
CA ALA A 125 9.85 4.75 -13.15
C ALA A 125 11.15 5.27 -13.78
N GLY A 126 12.20 4.44 -13.73
CA GLY A 126 13.49 4.76 -14.33
C GLY A 126 13.45 4.73 -15.87
N VAL A 127 14.60 5.04 -16.46
CA VAL A 127 14.78 5.00 -17.92
C VAL A 127 14.47 3.59 -18.45
N GLY A 128 13.67 3.52 -19.51
CA GLY A 128 13.22 2.27 -20.12
C GLY A 128 12.19 1.49 -19.30
N LEU A 129 11.65 2.07 -18.22
CA LEU A 129 10.56 1.53 -17.39
C LEU A 129 10.86 0.15 -16.78
N ARG A 130 12.15 -0.19 -16.66
CA ARG A 130 12.60 -1.51 -16.18
C ARG A 130 12.68 -1.62 -14.67
N GLY A 131 12.62 -0.50 -13.97
CA GLY A 131 12.70 -0.43 -12.52
C GLY A 131 11.81 0.67 -11.99
N ILE A 132 11.06 0.34 -10.94
CA ILE A 132 10.15 1.24 -10.26
C ILE A 132 10.72 1.51 -8.88
N THR A 133 10.86 2.79 -8.56
CA THR A 133 11.09 3.26 -7.21
C THR A 133 9.75 3.64 -6.61
N TYR A 134 9.47 3.12 -5.43
CA TYR A 134 8.26 3.49 -4.69
C TYR A 134 8.61 3.75 -3.23
N ARG A 135 8.05 4.84 -2.70
CA ARG A 135 8.14 5.22 -1.30
C ARG A 135 6.77 5.06 -0.67
N ALA A 136 6.70 4.20 0.34
CA ALA A 136 5.50 3.95 1.12
C ALA A 136 5.90 3.57 2.54
N HIS A 137 5.02 3.86 3.51
CA HIS A 137 5.26 3.55 4.93
C HIS A 137 6.58 4.16 5.46
N GLY A 138 7.02 5.26 4.83
CA GLY A 138 8.27 5.95 5.11
C GLY A 138 9.55 5.18 4.77
N GLU A 139 9.43 4.10 4.01
CA GLU A 139 10.54 3.41 3.39
C GLU A 139 10.54 3.63 1.87
N LYS A 140 11.74 3.66 1.29
CA LYS A 140 11.94 3.63 -0.16
C LYS A 140 12.37 2.22 -0.54
N PHE A 141 11.71 1.62 -1.50
CA PHE A 141 12.14 0.37 -2.09
C PHE A 141 12.04 0.41 -3.61
N TRP A 142 12.70 -0.54 -4.24
CA TRP A 142 12.83 -0.64 -5.68
C TRP A 142 12.48 -2.05 -6.13
N PHE A 143 11.79 -2.16 -7.26
CA PHE A 143 11.43 -3.43 -7.84
C PHE A 143 11.44 -3.39 -9.37
N ASN A 144 11.67 -4.56 -9.96
CA ASN A 144 11.58 -4.77 -11.41
C ASN A 144 10.26 -5.43 -11.75
N PRO A 145 9.39 -4.76 -12.53
CA PRO A 145 8.19 -5.39 -13.01
C PRO A 145 8.51 -6.47 -14.04
N ASP A 146 7.67 -7.50 -14.06
CA ASP A 146 7.67 -8.49 -15.12
C ASP A 146 7.13 -7.83 -16.39
N LYS A 147 7.70 -8.17 -17.55
CA LYS A 147 7.42 -7.50 -18.83
C LYS A 147 6.97 -8.51 -19.87
N VAL A 148 5.88 -8.20 -20.55
CA VAL A 148 5.37 -8.96 -21.69
C VAL A 148 5.22 -8.02 -22.88
N GLU A 149 5.65 -8.45 -24.06
CA GLU A 149 5.38 -7.77 -25.32
C GLU A 149 4.04 -8.25 -25.87
N ASP A 150 3.08 -7.35 -26.01
CA ASP A 150 1.79 -7.60 -26.66
C ASP A 150 1.85 -6.99 -28.06
N VAL A 151 2.38 -7.78 -29.01
CA VAL A 151 2.58 -7.34 -30.40
C VAL A 151 1.25 -7.01 -31.07
N ALA A 152 0.21 -7.79 -30.81
CA ALA A 152 -1.11 -7.57 -31.41
C ALA A 152 -1.78 -6.30 -30.86
N GLY A 153 -1.56 -5.99 -29.59
CA GLY A 153 -1.98 -4.73 -28.96
C GLY A 153 -0.98 -3.59 -29.09
N GLU A 154 0.10 -3.76 -29.86
CA GLU A 154 1.16 -2.77 -30.11
C GLU A 154 1.68 -2.07 -28.84
N ARG A 155 1.97 -2.86 -27.80
CA ARG A 155 2.34 -2.33 -26.49
C ARG A 155 3.21 -3.27 -25.68
N TRP A 156 3.93 -2.71 -24.72
CA TRP A 156 4.53 -3.44 -23.60
C TRP A 156 3.58 -3.42 -22.41
N VAL A 157 3.36 -4.58 -21.79
CA VAL A 157 2.60 -4.73 -20.55
C VAL A 157 3.56 -5.06 -19.42
N TYR A 158 3.46 -4.33 -18.33
CA TYR A 158 4.27 -4.52 -17.14
C TYR A 158 3.40 -4.86 -15.95
N SER A 159 3.84 -5.78 -15.11
CA SER A 159 3.13 -6.14 -13.89
C SER A 159 4.08 -6.55 -12.77
N LYS A 160 3.71 -6.26 -11.53
CA LYS A 160 4.37 -6.85 -10.36
C LYS A 160 3.37 -7.06 -9.23
N ARG A 161 3.53 -8.15 -8.48
CA ARG A 161 2.87 -8.37 -7.20
C ARG A 161 3.93 -8.64 -6.15
N LEU A 162 3.92 -7.87 -5.07
CA LEU A 162 4.85 -8.01 -3.95
C LEU A 162 4.07 -8.24 -2.67
N TRP A 163 4.54 -9.21 -1.86
CA TRP A 163 4.02 -9.55 -0.53
C TRP A 163 2.57 -10.04 -0.48
N CYS A 164 1.87 -10.02 -1.61
CA CYS A 164 0.53 -10.56 -1.74
C CYS A 164 0.48 -12.04 -1.34
N PRO A 165 -0.61 -12.47 -0.70
CA PRO A 165 -0.81 -13.88 -0.41
C PRO A 165 -0.88 -14.64 -1.74
N GLU A 166 -0.38 -15.87 -1.76
CA GLU A 166 -0.61 -16.73 -2.92
C GLU A 166 -2.12 -16.86 -3.12
N GLU A 167 -2.58 -16.53 -4.32
CA GLU A 167 -3.93 -16.93 -4.71
C GLU A 167 -3.95 -18.45 -4.63
N ALA A 168 -4.77 -19.01 -3.76
CA ALA A 168 -5.05 -20.43 -3.76
C ALA A 168 -5.44 -20.78 -5.20
N LYS A 169 -4.54 -21.43 -5.93
CA LYS A 169 -4.78 -21.87 -7.30
C LYS A 169 -6.10 -22.60 -7.28
N ALA A 170 -7.16 -21.97 -7.79
CA ALA A 170 -8.34 -22.67 -8.17
C ALA A 170 -7.87 -23.64 -9.24
N LYS A 171 -7.61 -24.88 -8.83
CA LYS A 171 -7.57 -26.04 -9.71
C LYS A 171 -8.95 -26.11 -10.37
N GLY A 172 -9.12 -25.44 -11.50
CA GLY A 172 -9.83 -26.01 -12.64
C GLY A 172 -8.72 -26.38 -13.63
N GLU A 173 -8.42 -27.65 -13.94
CA GLU A 173 -9.32 -28.56 -14.67
C GLU A 173 -10.07 -27.78 -15.75
N LYS A 174 -9.68 -27.83 -17.03
CA LYS A 174 -9.20 -28.96 -17.84
C LYS A 174 -8.13 -28.53 -18.85
#